data_AF-A0A9E5B1L3-F1
#
_entry.id   AF-A0A9E5B1L3-F1
#
_cell.length_a   1.000
_cell.length_b   1.000
_cell.length_c   1.000
_cell.angle_alpha   90.00
_cell.angle_beta   90.00
_cell.angle_gamma   90.00
#
_symmetry.space_group_name_H-M   'P 1'
#
loop_
_entity.id
_entity.type
_entity.pdbx_description
1 polymer ?
#
loop_
_entity_poly.entity_id
_entity_poly.type
_entity_poly.pdbx_seq_one_letter_code
_entity_poly.pdbx_strand_id
1 'polypeptide(L)'
;MRNWLITLAIAVAAGAVAFAAFFNLNDDPALRRAARAGDAMAWLRVEFRLSEAQAAAVKKLHDDFSVECGEHCAAILDARERKAPATEIARLERVCVDAMTQHFKNVAALMPAEHGQRYLAIVQPRVADHDHAGAPNVRVKP
;
A
#
# COMPACT_ATOMS: atom_id res chain seq x y z
N MET A 1 -5.39 39.06 -34.41
CA MET A 1 -4.42 37.96 -34.20
C MET A 1 -3.41 38.25 -33.09
N ARG A 2 -2.70 39.39 -33.09
CA ARG A 2 -1.68 39.72 -32.06
C ARG A 2 -2.22 39.72 -30.62
N ASN A 3 -3.40 40.29 -30.38
CA ASN A 3 -3.98 40.34 -29.04
C ASN A 3 -4.39 38.94 -28.53
N TRP A 4 -4.79 38.03 -29.43
CA TRP A 4 -5.15 36.66 -29.06
C TRP A 4 -3.91 35.84 -28.67
N LEU A 5 -2.80 36.02 -29.40
CA LEU A 5 -1.52 35.40 -29.05
C LEU A 5 -0.99 35.90 -27.69
N ILE A 6 -1.14 37.19 -27.40
CA ILE A 6 -0.75 37.77 -26.10
C ILE A 6 -1.62 37.20 -24.98
N THR A 7 -2.94 37.14 -25.16
CA THR A 7 -3.85 36.54 -24.16
C THR A 7 -3.52 35.07 -23.93
N LEU A 8 -3.27 34.30 -24.99
CA LEU A 8 -2.88 32.90 -24.88
C LEU A 8 -1.56 32.73 -24.12
N ALA A 9 -0.56 33.55 -24.44
CA ALA A 9 0.74 33.51 -23.75
C ALA A 9 0.61 33.83 -22.26
N ILE A 10 -0.18 34.83 -21.89
CA ILE A 10 -0.45 35.18 -20.49
C ILE A 10 -1.18 34.04 -19.77
N ALA A 11 -2.19 33.44 -20.39
CA ALA A 11 -2.94 32.33 -19.81
C ALA A 11 -2.04 31.10 -19.57
N VAL A 12 -1.18 30.75 -20.54
CA VAL A 12 -0.21 29.65 -20.40
C VAL A 12 0.81 29.97 -19.30
N ALA A 13 1.35 31.18 -19.26
CA ALA A 13 2.31 31.59 -18.24
C ALA A 13 1.68 31.54 -16.84
N ALA A 14 0.46 32.04 -16.67
CA ALA A 14 -0.27 31.98 -15.41
C ALA A 14 -0.52 30.52 -14.99
N GLY A 15 -0.92 29.65 -15.92
CA GLY A 15 -1.10 28.22 -15.68
C GLY A 15 0.21 27.53 -15.26
N ALA A 16 1.32 27.83 -15.93
CA ALA A 16 2.63 27.28 -15.61
C ALA A 16 3.11 27.72 -14.22
N VAL A 17 2.92 28.99 -13.87
CA VAL A 17 3.27 29.52 -12.54
C VAL A 17 2.41 28.89 -11.46
N ALA A 18 1.08 28.80 -11.67
CA ALA A 18 0.18 28.16 -10.73
C ALA A 18 0.54 26.68 -10.52
N PHE A 19 0.81 25.96 -11.60
CA PHE A 19 1.25 24.57 -11.56
C PHE A 19 2.58 24.42 -10.81
N ALA A 20 3.59 25.24 -11.14
CA ALA A 20 4.89 25.18 -10.49
C ALA A 20 4.80 25.50 -9.00
N ALA A 21 4.02 26.51 -8.60
CA ALA A 21 3.80 26.85 -7.20
C ALA A 21 3.11 25.69 -6.46
N PHE A 22 2.03 25.15 -7.03
CA PHE A 22 1.32 24.03 -6.43
C PHE A 22 2.21 22.79 -6.30
N PHE A 23 2.96 22.45 -7.34
CA PHE A 23 3.88 21.32 -7.33
C PHE A 23 4.94 21.48 -6.23
N ASN A 24 5.63 22.63 -6.17
CA ASN A 24 6.68 22.84 -5.17
C ASN A 24 6.15 22.87 -3.72
N LEU A 25 4.92 23.32 -3.50
CA LEU A 25 4.32 23.37 -2.17
C LEU A 25 3.82 22.00 -1.67
N ASN A 26 3.50 21.09 -2.58
CA ASN A 26 2.91 19.79 -2.25
C ASN A 26 3.83 18.60 -2.56
N ASP A 27 4.96 18.82 -3.22
CA ASP A 27 5.92 17.76 -3.54
C ASP A 27 6.76 17.37 -2.32
N ASP A 28 6.75 16.08 -1.96
CA ASP A 28 7.67 15.52 -0.98
C ASP A 28 8.73 14.66 -1.71
N PRO A 29 10.01 15.09 -1.76
CA PRO A 29 11.07 14.36 -2.44
C PRO A 29 11.37 13.01 -1.79
N ALA A 30 11.06 12.79 -0.52
CA ALA A 30 11.20 11.50 0.14
C ALA A 30 10.11 10.52 -0.33
N LEU A 31 8.85 10.96 -0.43
CA LEU A 31 7.77 10.14 -1.02
C LEU A 31 8.10 9.75 -2.48
N ARG A 32 8.58 10.70 -3.29
CA ARG A 32 8.99 10.42 -4.67
C ARG A 32 10.16 9.44 -4.79
N ARG A 33 11.10 9.49 -3.85
CA ARG A 33 12.21 8.52 -3.81
C ARG A 33 11.72 7.14 -3.43
N ALA A 34 10.89 7.04 -2.39
CA ALA A 34 10.29 5.77 -1.96
C ALA A 34 9.45 5.13 -3.07
N ALA A 35 8.59 5.92 -3.73
CA ALA A 35 7.77 5.45 -4.84
C ALA A 35 8.62 4.94 -6.03
N ARG A 36 9.68 5.68 -6.41
CA ARG A 36 10.59 5.24 -7.48
C ARG A 36 11.39 3.99 -7.14
N ALA A 37 11.72 3.80 -5.86
CA ALA A 37 12.45 2.63 -5.37
C ALA A 37 11.53 1.40 -5.15
N GLY A 38 10.21 1.57 -5.19
CA GLY A 38 9.27 0.52 -4.77
C GLY A 38 9.37 0.19 -3.27
N ASP A 39 9.91 1.11 -2.46
CA ASP A 39 10.13 0.91 -1.04
C ASP A 39 8.88 1.28 -0.24
N ALA A 40 8.03 0.28 -0.02
CA ALA A 40 6.80 0.43 0.73
C ALA A 40 7.02 0.89 2.19
N MET A 41 8.13 0.52 2.82
CA MET A 41 8.42 0.92 4.21
C MET A 41 8.89 2.36 4.29
N ALA A 42 9.75 2.79 3.36
CA ALA A 42 10.11 4.21 3.24
C ALA A 42 8.89 5.08 2.92
N TRP A 43 8.00 4.62 2.04
CA TRP A 43 6.74 5.30 1.74
C TRP A 43 5.86 5.42 2.99
N LEU A 44 5.63 4.30 3.68
CA LEU A 44 4.75 4.23 4.85
C LEU A 44 5.26 5.13 6.00
N ARG A 45 6.58 5.17 6.22
CA ARG A 45 7.19 6.06 7.22
C ARG A 45 6.91 7.54 6.92
N VAL A 46 7.08 7.96 5.67
CA VAL A 46 6.90 9.37 5.28
C VAL A 46 5.42 9.75 5.24
N GLU A 47 4.59 8.94 4.60
CA GLU A 47 3.15 9.18 4.44
C GLU A 47 2.40 9.29 5.78
N PHE A 48 2.74 8.42 6.73
CA PHE A 48 2.11 8.38 8.05
C PHE A 48 2.96 9.03 9.15
N ARG A 49 4.01 9.77 8.77
CA ARG A 49 4.89 10.54 9.68
C ARG A 49 5.37 9.73 10.89
N LEU A 50 5.78 8.49 10.65
CA LEU A 50 6.24 7.62 11.73
C LEU A 50 7.61 8.06 12.22
N SER A 51 7.80 8.02 13.55
CA SER A 51 9.14 8.09 14.13
C SER A 51 9.97 6.88 13.71
N GLU A 52 11.30 6.99 13.80
CA GLU A 52 12.21 5.86 13.52
C GLU A 52 11.88 4.63 14.38
N ALA A 53 11.52 4.83 15.65
CA ALA A 53 11.12 3.75 16.55
C ALA A 53 9.82 3.06 16.08
N GLN A 54 8.81 3.82 15.68
CA GLN A 54 7.56 3.27 15.13
C GLN A 54 7.80 2.55 13.81
N ALA A 55 8.61 3.14 12.92
CA ALA A 55 8.96 2.53 11.64
C ALA A 55 9.69 1.19 11.82
N ALA A 56 10.65 1.13 12.75
CA ALA A 56 11.36 -0.11 13.09
C ALA A 56 10.41 -1.17 13.65
N ALA A 57 9.49 -0.79 14.55
CA ALA A 57 8.49 -1.70 15.11
C ALA A 57 7.52 -2.23 14.04
N VAL A 58 7.02 -1.36 13.15
CA VAL A 58 6.17 -1.74 12.03
C VAL A 58 6.91 -2.65 11.05
N LYS A 59 8.18 -2.37 10.77
CA LYS A 59 9.00 -3.23 9.91
C LYS A 59 9.15 -4.61 10.53
N LYS A 60 9.50 -4.70 11.81
CA LYS A 60 9.60 -5.99 12.51
C LYS A 60 8.30 -6.78 12.42
N LEU A 61 7.16 -6.12 12.65
CA LEU A 61 5.85 -6.76 12.55
C LEU A 61 5.56 -7.29 11.14
N HIS A 62 5.94 -6.56 10.09
CA HIS A 62 5.84 -7.04 8.70
C HIS A 62 6.77 -8.20 8.39
N ASP A 63 8.03 -8.13 8.84
CA ASP A 63 9.00 -9.19 8.65
C ASP A 63 8.51 -10.50 9.30
N ASP A 64 8.02 -10.41 10.55
CA ASP A 64 7.48 -11.55 11.29
C ASP A 64 6.23 -12.13 10.58
N PHE A 65 5.28 -11.28 10.19
CA PHE A 65 4.05 -11.71 9.52
C PHE A 65 4.29 -12.26 8.11
N SER A 66 5.39 -11.89 7.45
CA SER A 66 5.70 -12.40 6.09
C SER A 66 5.84 -13.92 6.05
N VAL A 67 6.32 -14.52 7.14
CA VAL A 67 6.44 -15.99 7.29
C VAL A 67 5.04 -16.61 7.37
N GLU A 68 4.21 -16.12 8.30
CA GLU A 68 2.83 -16.60 8.48
C GLU A 68 1.98 -16.42 7.21
N CYS A 69 2.10 -15.27 6.55
CA CYS A 69 1.42 -15.00 5.28
C CYS A 69 1.80 -16.02 4.20
N GLY A 70 3.09 -16.40 4.15
CA GLY A 70 3.59 -17.44 3.25
C GLY A 70 2.97 -18.81 3.52
N GLU A 71 2.80 -19.17 4.79
CA GLU A 71 2.17 -20.44 5.20
C GLU A 71 0.69 -20.51 4.78
N HIS A 72 -0.06 -19.43 4.99
CA HIS A 72 -1.47 -19.35 4.54
C HIS A 72 -1.58 -19.47 3.02
N CYS A 73 -0.71 -18.78 2.28
CA CYS A 73 -0.67 -18.86 0.82
C CYS A 73 -0.33 -20.29 0.34
N ALA A 74 0.68 -20.93 0.94
CA ALA A 74 1.07 -22.28 0.59
C ALA A 74 -0.07 -23.29 0.82
N ALA A 75 -0.81 -23.17 1.92
CA ALA A 75 -1.96 -24.02 2.20
C ALA A 75 -3.09 -23.87 1.16
N ILE A 76 -3.37 -22.64 0.72
CA ILE A 76 -4.38 -22.36 -0.32
C ILE A 76 -3.94 -22.95 -1.66
N LEU A 77 -2.66 -22.79 -2.02
CA LEU A 77 -2.10 -23.32 -3.28
C LEU A 77 -2.12 -24.85 -3.29
N ASP A 78 -1.66 -25.51 -2.23
CA ASP A 78 -1.74 -26.98 -2.09
C ASP A 78 -3.18 -27.48 -2.25
N ALA A 79 -4.14 -26.85 -1.56
CA ALA A 79 -5.54 -27.20 -1.66
C ALA A 79 -6.08 -27.08 -3.09
N ARG A 80 -5.65 -26.06 -3.84
CA ARG A 80 -6.02 -25.88 -5.26
C ARG A 80 -5.37 -26.93 -6.16
N GLU A 81 -4.08 -27.21 -5.98
CA GLU A 81 -3.34 -28.20 -6.76
C GLU A 81 -3.95 -29.60 -6.64
N ARG A 82 -4.30 -30.00 -5.41
CA ARG A 82 -4.97 -31.29 -5.15
C ARG A 82 -6.47 -31.29 -5.44
N LYS A 83 -7.02 -30.19 -5.97
CA LYS A 83 -8.44 -30.02 -6.32
C LYS A 83 -9.37 -30.30 -5.13
N ALA A 84 -9.02 -29.75 -3.97
CA ALA A 84 -9.83 -29.82 -2.77
C ALA A 84 -11.26 -29.28 -2.98
N PRO A 85 -12.24 -29.68 -2.15
CA PRO A 85 -13.57 -29.10 -2.18
C PRO A 85 -13.52 -27.56 -2.04
N ALA A 86 -14.39 -26.86 -2.78
CA ALA A 86 -14.45 -25.40 -2.73
C ALA A 86 -14.68 -24.83 -1.31
N THR A 87 -15.37 -25.58 -0.45
CA THR A 87 -15.58 -25.23 0.96
C THR A 87 -14.30 -25.23 1.78
N GLU A 88 -13.34 -26.09 1.45
CA GLU A 88 -12.03 -26.13 2.11
C GLU A 88 -11.17 -24.94 1.67
N ILE A 89 -11.11 -24.66 0.37
CA ILE A 89 -10.39 -23.52 -0.18
C ILE A 89 -10.93 -22.21 0.40
N ALA A 90 -12.25 -22.02 0.40
CA ALA A 90 -12.89 -20.84 0.98
C ALA A 90 -12.62 -20.68 2.50
N ARG A 91 -12.45 -21.80 3.23
CA ARG A 91 -12.06 -21.76 4.65
C ARG A 91 -10.62 -21.28 4.82
N LEU A 92 -9.70 -21.76 3.99
CA LEU A 92 -8.29 -21.37 4.03
C LEU A 92 -8.11 -19.90 3.62
N GLU A 93 -8.80 -19.44 2.58
CA GLU A 93 -8.84 -18.03 2.17
C GLU A 93 -9.35 -17.14 3.30
N ARG A 94 -10.41 -17.54 4.01
CA ARG A 94 -10.90 -16.79 5.18
C ARG A 94 -9.86 -16.66 6.28
N VAL A 95 -9.15 -17.75 6.60
CA VAL A 95 -8.07 -17.72 7.61
C VAL A 95 -6.98 -16.73 7.20
N CYS A 96 -6.59 -16.71 5.93
CA CYS A 96 -5.62 -15.76 5.39
C CYS A 96 -6.10 -14.32 5.53
N VAL A 97 -7.34 -14.01 5.09
CA VAL A 97 -7.94 -12.68 5.18
C VAL A 97 -8.05 -12.19 6.62
N ASP A 98 -8.47 -13.06 7.55
CA ASP A 98 -8.59 -12.72 8.96
C ASP A 98 -7.22 -12.41 9.57
N ALA A 99 -6.20 -13.22 9.27
CA ALA A 99 -4.83 -13.00 9.72
C ALA A 99 -4.24 -11.70 9.17
N MET A 100 -4.40 -11.44 7.86
CA MET A 100 -3.99 -10.18 7.24
C MET A 100 -4.70 -8.97 7.86
N THR A 101 -6.00 -9.08 8.08
CA THR A 101 -6.80 -8.02 8.72
C THR A 101 -6.28 -7.71 10.13
N GLN A 102 -5.92 -8.74 10.90
CA GLN A 102 -5.34 -8.56 12.22
C GLN A 102 -3.94 -7.94 12.15
N HIS A 103 -3.10 -8.36 11.21
CA HIS A 103 -1.78 -7.75 10.98
C HIS A 103 -1.90 -6.24 10.73
N PHE A 104 -2.80 -5.82 9.83
CA PHE A 104 -2.98 -4.39 9.54
C PHE A 104 -3.51 -3.60 10.73
N LYS A 105 -4.37 -4.19 11.57
CA LYS A 105 -4.79 -3.59 12.84
C LYS A 105 -3.62 -3.43 13.81
N ASN A 106 -2.73 -4.43 13.90
CA ASN A 106 -1.53 -4.36 14.74
C ASN A 106 -0.56 -3.27 14.24
N VAL A 107 -0.38 -3.14 12.92
CA VAL A 107 0.40 -2.03 12.33
C VAL A 107 -0.21 -0.67 12.70
N ALA A 108 -1.53 -0.51 12.52
CA ALA A 108 -2.23 0.73 12.83
C ALA A 108 -2.11 1.13 14.30
N ALA A 109 -2.07 0.16 15.22
CA ALA A 109 -1.90 0.40 16.65
C ALA A 109 -0.52 0.98 17.02
N LEU A 110 0.49 0.81 16.16
CA LEU A 110 1.83 1.41 16.34
C LEU A 110 1.90 2.84 15.78
N MET A 111 0.88 3.30 15.06
CA MET A 111 0.81 4.64 14.47
C MET A 111 0.11 5.63 15.42
N PRO A 112 0.30 6.95 15.24
CA PRO A 112 -0.59 7.94 15.85
C PRO A 112 -2.04 7.67 15.46
N ALA A 113 -2.99 7.88 16.38
CA ALA A 113 -4.38 7.43 16.22
C ALA A 113 -5.04 7.87 14.88
N GLU A 114 -4.87 9.15 14.50
CA GLU A 114 -5.39 9.67 13.22
C GLU A 114 -4.78 8.94 12.01
N HIS A 115 -3.46 8.72 12.04
CA HIS A 115 -2.74 8.01 10.99
C HIS A 115 -3.11 6.53 10.92
N GLY A 116 -3.29 5.87 12.07
CA GLY A 116 -3.74 4.48 12.12
C GLY A 116 -5.14 4.31 11.51
N GLN A 117 -6.08 5.21 11.80
CA GLN A 117 -7.42 5.17 11.18
C GLN A 117 -7.36 5.41 9.68
N ARG A 118 -6.57 6.39 9.22
CA ARG A 118 -6.39 6.66 7.79
C ARG A 118 -5.73 5.47 7.08
N TYR A 119 -4.74 4.84 7.72
CA TYR A 119 -4.09 3.65 7.20
C TYR A 119 -5.09 2.50 7.00
N LEU A 120 -5.92 2.21 8.00
CA LEU A 120 -6.93 1.15 7.92
C LEU A 120 -7.98 1.41 6.84
N ALA A 121 -8.43 2.66 6.69
CA ALA A 121 -9.36 3.05 5.63
C ALA A 121 -8.79 2.81 4.22
N ILE A 122 -7.46 2.84 4.08
CA ILE A 122 -6.76 2.54 2.82
C ILE A 122 -6.59 1.03 2.64
N VAL A 123 -6.07 0.31 3.64
CA VAL A 123 -5.66 -1.09 3.43
C VAL A 123 -6.79 -2.10 3.55
N GLN A 124 -7.76 -1.93 4.45
CA GLN A 124 -8.79 -2.95 4.71
C GLN A 124 -9.64 -3.31 3.48
N PRO A 125 -10.11 -2.35 2.65
CA PRO A 125 -10.86 -2.71 1.45
C PRO A 125 -10.08 -3.60 0.48
N ARG A 126 -8.74 -3.41 0.40
CA ARG A 126 -7.88 -4.19 -0.48
C ARG A 126 -7.66 -5.63 0.02
N VAL A 127 -7.76 -5.85 1.32
CA VAL A 127 -7.64 -7.19 1.92
C VAL A 127 -8.91 -7.98 1.72
N ALA A 128 -10.07 -7.33 1.87
CA ALA A 128 -11.37 -7.96 1.63
C ALA A 128 -11.51 -8.47 0.19
N ASP A 129 -10.99 -7.71 -0.77
CA ASP A 129 -11.04 -8.02 -2.20
C ASP A 129 -9.79 -8.76 -2.71
N HIS A 130 -8.95 -9.32 -1.83
CA HIS A 130 -7.69 -9.93 -2.26
C HIS A 130 -7.93 -11.24 -3.03
N ASP A 131 -7.53 -11.26 -4.31
CA ASP A 131 -7.46 -12.49 -5.09
C ASP A 131 -6.24 -13.30 -4.63
N HIS A 132 -6.48 -14.43 -3.96
CA HIS A 132 -5.47 -15.33 -3.41
C HIS A 132 -4.77 -16.16 -4.52
N ALA A 133 -4.62 -15.61 -5.71
CA ALA A 133 -3.91 -16.21 -6.85
C ALA A 133 -2.38 -16.27 -6.66
N GLY A 134 -1.87 -15.72 -5.56
CA GLY A 134 -0.46 -15.70 -5.17
C GLY A 134 -0.08 -14.34 -4.58
N ALA A 135 0.97 -14.29 -3.74
CA ALA A 135 1.41 -13.02 -3.19
C ALA A 135 1.82 -12.05 -4.33
N PRO A 136 1.32 -10.80 -4.38
CA PRO A 136 1.50 -9.91 -5.54
C PRO A 136 2.96 -9.68 -5.96
N ASN A 137 3.87 -9.78 -5.00
CA ASN A 137 5.31 -9.64 -5.13
C ASN A 137 6.05 -10.98 -5.28
N VAL A 138 5.45 -12.09 -4.89
CA VAL A 138 5.97 -13.44 -5.11
C VAL A 138 5.16 -14.02 -6.27
N ARG A 139 5.58 -13.72 -7.50
CA ARG A 139 5.00 -14.36 -8.69
C ARG A 139 5.30 -15.85 -8.66
N VAL A 140 4.51 -16.61 -7.91
CA VAL A 140 4.43 -18.05 -8.09
C VAL A 140 3.65 -18.21 -9.39
N LYS A 141 4.35 -18.53 -10.48
CA LYS A 141 3.67 -18.94 -11.71
C LYS A 141 2.80 -20.17 -11.38
N PRO A 142 1.61 -20.28 -11.98
CA PRO A 142 0.88 -21.54 -11.94
C PRO A 142 1.71 -22.67 -12.55
#